data_AF-A0A6A6MYR0-F1
#
_entry.id   AF-A0A6A6MYR0-F1
#
_cell.length_a   1.000
_cell.length_b   1.000
_cell.length_c   1.000
_cell.angle_alpha   90.00
_cell.angle_beta   90.00
_cell.angle_gamma   90.00
#
_symmetry.space_group_name_H-M   'P 1'
#
loop_
_entity.id
_entity.type
_entity.pdbx_description
1 polymer ?
#
loop_
_entity_poly.entity_id
_entity_poly.type
_entity_poly.pdbx_seq_one_letter_code
_entity_poly.pdbx_strand_id
1 'polypeptide(L)' 'MVAKCEFGVEVFSSETGQWTDSVLSSPKHIYWSTPLTNAIVYNGLLHWLTRGNEILVYDIYSNSVSHEFADLATPGL' A
#
# COMPACT_ATOMS: atom_id res chain seq x y z
N MET A 1 6.07 -18.14 12.60
CA MET A 1 4.82 -17.99 11.80
C MET A 1 4.85 -16.59 11.22
N VAL A 2 4.78 -16.44 9.90
CA VAL A 2 4.73 -15.10 9.27
C VAL A 2 3.35 -14.52 9.61
N ALA A 3 3.32 -13.37 10.30
CA ALA A 3 2.06 -12.73 10.68
C ALA A 3 1.40 -12.17 9.41
N LYS A 4 0.36 -12.85 8.92
CA LYS A 4 -0.48 -12.40 7.82
C LYS A 4 -1.44 -11.33 8.32
N CYS A 5 -1.50 -10.19 7.65
CA CYS A 5 -2.47 -9.13 7.93
C CYS A 5 -3.33 -8.93 6.68
N GLU A 6 -4.64 -8.81 6.87
CA GLU A 6 -5.59 -8.58 5.77
C GLU A 6 -6.19 -7.18 5.89
N PHE A 7 -6.37 -6.52 4.75
CA PHE A 7 -6.98 -5.18 4.70
C PHE A 7 -7.82 -5.03 3.43
N GLY A 8 -8.87 -4.21 3.52
CA GLY A 8 -9.74 -3.91 2.40
C GLY A 8 -9.20 -2.78 1.53
N VAL A 9 -9.40 -2.88 0.23
CA VAL A 9 -9.24 -1.80 -0.74
C VAL A 9 -10.47 -1.72 -1.63
N GLU A 10 -10.81 -0.50 -2.03
CA GLU A 10 -11.88 -0.22 -2.98
C GLU A 10 -11.26 0.37 -4.24
N VAL A 11 -11.53 -0.23 -5.40
CA VAL A 11 -10.99 0.20 -6.69
C VAL A 11 -12.12 0.65 -7.60
N PHE A 12 -12.03 1.88 -8.10
CA PHE A 12 -12.96 2.42 -9.07
C PHE A 12 -12.44 2.24 -10.50
N SER A 13 -13.28 1.71 -11.39
CA SER A 13 -13.01 1.68 -12.83
C SER A 13 -13.76 2.80 -13.54
N SER A 14 -13.04 3.69 -14.21
CA SER A 14 -13.65 4.72 -15.05
C SER A 14 -14.26 4.17 -16.34
N GLU A 15 -13.84 2.99 -16.79
CA GLU A 15 -14.35 2.34 -18.00
C GLU A 15 -15.74 1.75 -17.76
N THR A 16 -15.93 1.04 -16.63
CA THR A 16 -17.20 0.40 -16.30
C THR A 16 -18.08 1.24 -15.38
N GLY A 17 -17.52 2.26 -14.73
CA GLY A 17 -18.21 3.09 -13.74
C GLY A 17 -18.51 2.35 -12.43
N GLN A 18 -17.85 1.22 -12.17
CA GLN A 18 -18.11 0.37 -11.00
C GLN A 18 -16.97 0.42 -9.98
N TRP A 19 -17.35 0.27 -8.71
CA TRP A 19 -16.43 0.01 -7.60
C TRP A 19 -16.28 -1.49 -7.42
N THR A 20 -15.07 -1.92 -7.07
CA THR A 20 -14.78 -3.31 -6.70
C THR A 20 -14.09 -3.34 -5.34
N ASP A 21 -14.70 -4.06 -4.40
CA ASP A 21 -14.12 -4.35 -3.10
C ASP A 21 -13.15 -5.53 -3.22
N SER A 22 -11.97 -5.41 -2.63
CA SER A 22 -10.98 -6.48 -2.60
C SER A 22 -10.30 -6.56 -1.24
N VAL A 23 -10.04 -7.79 -0.79
CA VAL A 23 -9.29 -8.05 0.43
C VAL A 23 -7.88 -8.45 0.05
N LEU A 24 -6.91 -7.63 0.45
CA LEU A 24 -5.50 -7.87 0.21
C LEU A 24 -4.86 -8.56 1.41
N SER A 25 -3.91 -9.44 1.10
CA SER A 25 -3.10 -10.14 2.10
C SER A 25 -1.70 -9.56 2.12
N SER A 26 -1.27 -9.05 3.28
CA SER A 26 0.08 -8.57 3.51
C SER A 26 0.90 -9.60 4.30
N PRO A 27 2.17 -9.84 3.93
CA PRO A 27 3.07 -10.72 4.67
C PRO A 27 3.51 -10.13 6.03
N LYS A 28 3.24 -8.84 6.27
CA LYS A 28 3.55 -8.12 7.51
C LYS A 28 2.33 -7.35 8.01
N HIS A 29 2.29 -7.07 9.31
CA HIS A 29 1.28 -6.19 9.89
C HIS A 29 1.46 -4.76 9.38
N ILE A 30 0.37 -4.13 8.93
CA ILE A 30 0.40 -2.75 8.43
C ILE A 30 -0.02 -1.81 9.54
N TYR A 31 0.79 -0.78 9.77
CA TYR A 31 0.44 0.32 10.68
C TYR A 31 0.06 1.53 9.83
N TRP A 32 -1.24 1.74 9.65
CA TRP A 32 -1.75 2.87 8.88
C TRP A 32 -1.41 4.21 9.55
N SER A 33 -0.99 5.20 8.75
CA SER A 33 -0.81 6.58 9.19
C SER A 33 -2.07 7.38 8.90
N THR A 34 -2.87 7.69 9.92
CA THR A 34 -3.94 8.70 9.81
C THR A 34 -3.38 10.08 10.20
N PRO A 35 -3.80 11.20 9.57
CA PRO A 35 -4.65 11.34 8.38
C PRO A 35 -3.86 11.56 7.06
N LEU A 36 -2.53 11.54 7.10
CA LEU A 36 -1.66 11.83 5.96
C LEU A 36 -1.21 10.53 5.27
N THR A 37 -2.14 9.86 4.61
CA THR A 37 -1.81 8.75 3.72
C THR A 37 -1.29 9.29 2.39
N ASN A 38 0.01 9.58 2.32
CA ASN A 38 0.67 9.93 1.07
C ASN A 38 0.84 8.64 0.25
N ALA A 39 0.05 8.50 -0.81
CA ALA A 39 0.19 7.45 -1.78
C ALA A 39 0.51 8.05 -3.16
N ILE A 40 1.45 7.43 -3.87
CA ILE A 40 1.83 7.83 -5.24
C ILE A 40 1.81 6.60 -6.14
N VAL A 41 1.50 6.82 -7.42
CA VAL A 41 1.66 5.79 -8.43
C VAL A 41 2.98 6.02 -9.15
N TYR A 42 3.84 5.01 -9.15
CA TYR A 42 5.12 5.03 -9.83
C TYR A 42 5.35 3.69 -10.53
N ASN A 43 5.72 3.71 -11.81
CA ASN A 43 5.90 2.51 -12.64
C ASN A 43 4.71 1.52 -12.59
N GLY A 44 3.47 2.03 -12.54
CA GLY A 44 2.26 1.20 -12.50
C GLY A 44 1.94 0.57 -11.15
N LEU A 45 2.74 0.85 -10.11
CA LEU A 45 2.54 0.34 -8.76
C LEU A 45 2.13 1.48 -7.81
N LEU A 46 1.18 1.20 -6.92
CA LEU A 46 0.78 2.13 -5.87
C LEU A 46 1.74 1.99 -4.68
N HIS A 47 2.43 3.07 -4.35
CA HIS A 47 3.36 3.16 -3.23
C HIS A 47 2.71 3.99 -2.14
N TRP A 48 2.58 3.42 -0.94
CA TRP A 48 1.84 4.02 0.16
C TRP A 48 2.69 4.05 1.42
N LEU A 49 2.94 5.26 1.93
CA LEU A 49 3.67 5.42 3.19
C LEU A 49 2.85 4.88 4.37
N THR A 50 3.49 4.06 5.21
CA THR A 50 2.92 3.53 6.45
C THR A 50 3.60 4.17 7.67
N ARG A 51 2.99 4.03 8.85
CA ARG A 51 3.58 4.49 10.12
C ARG A 51 4.84 3.71 10.52
N GLY A 52 5.08 2.54 9.91
CA GLY A 52 6.22 1.68 10.22
C GLY A 52 7.56 2.15 9.65
N ASN A 53 7.65 3.34 9.04
CA ASN A 53 8.76 3.75 8.16
C ASN A 53 8.97 2.73 7.01
N GLU A 54 7.87 2.16 6.53
CA GLU A 54 7.83 1.24 5.40
C GLU A 54 6.91 1.82 4.33
N ILE A 55 7.24 1.56 3.07
CA ILE A 55 6.40 1.80 1.91
C ILE A 55 5.69 0.49 1.59
N LEU A 56 4.37 0.51 1.62
CA LEU A 56 3.55 -0.56 1.08
C LEU A 56 3.50 -0.40 -0.44
N VAL A 57 3.88 -1.44 -1.18
CA VAL A 57 3.80 -1.46 -2.64
C VAL A 57 2.67 -2.40 -3.04
N TYR A 58 1.72 -1.87 -3.80
CA TYR A 58 0.55 -2.60 -4.27
C TYR A 58 0.49 -2.59 -5.80
N ASP A 59 0.47 -3.79 -6.38
CA ASP A 59 0.20 -4.01 -7.80
C ASP A 59 -1.29 -4.31 -7.99
N ILE A 60 -2.01 -3.34 -8.58
CA ILE A 60 -3.45 -3.43 -8.84
C ILE A 60 -3.82 -4.53 -9.84
N TYR A 61 -2.90 -4.91 -10.74
CA TYR A 61 -3.19 -5.86 -11.81
C TYR A 61 -2.92 -7.31 -11.37
N SER A 62 -1.90 -7.51 -10.53
CA SER A 62 -1.60 -8.83 -9.95
C SER A 62 -2.24 -9.06 -8.59
N ASN A 63 -2.89 -8.04 -8.01
CA ASN A 63 -3.53 -8.08 -6.69
C ASN A 63 -2.55 -8.49 -5.57
N SER A 64 -1.31 -8.00 -5.66
CA SER A 64 -0.20 -8.42 -4.80
C SER A 64 0.39 -7.26 -4.00
N VAL A 65 0.87 -7.57 -2.78
CA VAL A 65 1.37 -6.58 -1.81
C VAL A 65 2.77 -6.95 -1.35
N SER A 66 3.68 -5.99 -1.41
CA SER A 66 5.04 -6.07 -0.88
C SER A 66 5.38 -4.87 -0.01
N HIS A 67 6.51 -4.95 0.69
CA HIS A 67 6.99 -3.90 1.60
C HIS A 67 8.40 -3.49 1.18
N GLU A 68 8.61 -2.19 1.05
CA GLU A 68 9.92 -1.58 0.84
C GLU A 68 10.29 -0.74 2.07
N PHE A 69 11.56 -0.74 2.45
CA PHE A 69 12.02 0.11 3.55
C PHE A 69 12.08 1.56 3.08
N ALA A 70 11.39 2.46 3.79
CA ALA A 70 11.62 3.88 3.65
C ALA A 70 12.83 4.21 4.52
N ASP A 71 14.03 4.35 3.93
CA ASP A 71 15.14 4.97 4.65
C ASP A 71 14.84 6.48 4.78
N LEU A 72 14.03 6.82 5.79
CA LEU A 72 13.72 8.20 6.14
C LEU A 72 14.82 8.82 7.01
N ALA A 73 15.93 8.12 7.24
CA ALA A 73 17.07 8.60 8.01
C ALA A 73 18.19 9.09 7.08
N THR A 74 17.99 10.24 6.47
CA THR A 74 18.91 11.39 6.65
C THR A 74 18.24 12.66 6.13
N PRO A 75 17.69 13.53 7.01
CA PRO A 75 17.65 14.94 6.69
C PRO A 75 19.11 15.43 6.72
N GLY A 76 19.75 15.44 5.55
CA GLY A 76 21.01 16.13 5.33
C GLY A 76 20.74 17.53 4.79
N LEU A 77 20.60 18.51 5.67
CA LEU A 77 21.10 19.90 5.59
C LEU A 77 20.75 20.67 6.87
#